data_AF-A0A929V351-F1
#
_entry.id   AF-A0A929V351-F1
#
_cell.length_a   1.000
_cell.length_b   1.000
_cell.length_c   1.000
_cell.angle_alpha   90.00
_cell.angle_beta   90.00
_cell.angle_gamma   90.00
#
_symmetry.space_group_name_H-M   'P 1'
#
loop_
_entity.id
_entity.type
_entity.pdbx_description
1 polymer ?
#
loop_
_entity_poly.entity_id
_entity_poly.type
_entity_poly.pdbx_seq_one_letter_code
_entity_poly.pdbx_strand_id
1 'polypeptide(L)'
;MNRDALLRLEKLVFEFYWKRRNFATPFMTGVMGVLIGLKPTTLQVNDEFDGKKLLDNEIIPKILDELGLVLAKGRLRRAQMAKYEYLYVGKTKELCEDLQGWYEKFSNSISDEGKILDRRVWIEANNQIGELLGYPKTAIAEYIRRQIEELDMDDNYMMRLGRNNYYIHSEKFEEEEFREYDLPLNLAIKEYLPKTAEIMQSNPEKRWLE
;
A
#
# COMPACT_ATOMS: atom_id res chain seq x y z
N MET A 1 5.87 -5.97 -19.71
CA MET A 1 6.19 -4.90 -18.73
C MET A 1 7.47 -4.20 -19.16
N ASN A 2 7.53 -2.87 -19.14
CA ASN A 2 8.73 -2.11 -19.50
C ASN A 2 9.78 -2.20 -18.37
N ARG A 3 10.70 -3.17 -18.49
CA ARG A 3 11.67 -3.49 -17.43
C ARG A 3 12.65 -2.34 -17.17
N ASP A 4 13.08 -1.63 -18.21
CA ASP A 4 14.02 -0.51 -18.07
C ASP A 4 13.40 0.64 -17.27
N ALA A 5 12.17 1.03 -17.60
CA ALA A 5 11.42 2.03 -16.84
C ALA A 5 11.26 1.62 -15.37
N LEU A 6 10.95 0.35 -15.11
CA LEU A 6 10.79 -0.16 -13.74
C LEU A 6 12.09 -0.09 -12.93
N LEU A 7 13.24 -0.43 -13.52
CA LEU A 7 14.54 -0.35 -12.86
C LEU A 7 14.97 1.12 -12.64
N ARG A 8 14.64 2.02 -13.56
CA ARG A 8 14.81 3.48 -13.36
C ARG A 8 13.96 3.97 -12.18
N LEU A 9 12.71 3.53 -12.09
CA LEU A 9 11.84 3.85 -10.96
C LEU A 9 12.43 3.37 -9.64
N GLU A 10 12.82 2.09 -9.58
CA GLU A 10 13.43 1.48 -8.40
C GLU A 10 14.65 2.31 -7.96
N LYS A 11 15.55 2.64 -8.88
CA LYS A 11 16.73 3.45 -8.58
C LYS A 11 16.37 4.80 -7.95
N LEU A 12 15.46 5.56 -8.56
CA LEU A 12 15.10 6.91 -8.09
C LEU A 12 14.41 6.89 -6.72
N VAL A 13 13.52 5.93 -6.50
CA VAL A 13 12.85 5.76 -5.20
C VAL A 13 13.88 5.42 -4.13
N PHE A 14 14.79 4.49 -4.39
CA PHE A 14 15.85 4.15 -3.42
C PHE A 14 16.85 5.29 -3.16
N GLU A 15 17.12 6.14 -4.15
CA GLU A 15 17.94 7.34 -3.96
C GLU A 15 17.25 8.36 -3.06
N PHE A 16 15.93 8.53 -3.20
CA PHE A 16 15.14 9.39 -2.32
C PHE A 16 15.16 8.89 -0.86
N TYR A 17 14.92 7.60 -0.65
CA TYR A 17 14.90 6.96 0.67
C TYR A 17 16.27 6.48 1.17
N TRP A 18 17.39 7.03 0.70
CA TRP A 18 18.72 6.43 0.94
C TRP A 18 19.08 6.21 2.42
N LYS A 19 18.68 7.13 3.33
CA LYS A 19 18.86 7.01 4.79
C LYS A 19 17.90 6.01 5.45
N ARG A 20 16.83 5.64 4.74
CA ARG A 20 15.65 4.93 5.24
C ARG A 20 15.16 3.93 4.19
N ARG A 21 16.05 3.08 3.68
CA ARG A 21 15.78 2.21 2.51
C ARG A 21 14.54 1.32 2.67
N ASN A 22 14.19 0.95 3.91
CA ASN A 22 12.98 0.18 4.19
C ASN A 22 11.67 0.92 3.84
N PHE A 23 11.70 2.24 3.70
CA PHE A 23 10.55 3.04 3.27
C PHE A 23 10.40 3.09 1.74
N ALA A 24 11.41 2.66 0.98
CA ALA A 24 11.29 2.52 -0.48
C ALA A 24 10.52 1.25 -0.87
N THR A 25 10.58 0.20 -0.05
CA THR A 25 9.97 -1.09 -0.42
C THR A 25 8.46 -1.03 -0.55
N PRO A 26 7.67 -0.36 0.32
CA PRO A 26 6.21 -0.28 0.16
C PRO A 26 5.79 0.42 -1.14
N PHE A 27 6.55 1.41 -1.59
CA PHE A 27 6.30 2.08 -2.87
C PHE A 27 6.48 1.11 -4.03
N MET A 28 7.63 0.43 -4.08
CA MET A 28 7.95 -0.48 -5.18
C MET A 28 7.06 -1.73 -5.19
N THR A 29 6.68 -2.25 -4.02
CA THR A 29 5.79 -3.42 -3.90
C THR A 29 4.36 -3.07 -4.27
N GLY A 30 3.88 -1.88 -3.89
CA GLY A 30 2.59 -1.33 -4.32
C GLY A 30 2.51 -1.20 -5.84
N VAL A 31 3.51 -0.56 -6.47
CA VAL A 31 3.58 -0.42 -7.92
C VAL A 31 3.65 -1.78 -8.61
N MET A 32 4.48 -2.71 -8.12
CA MET A 32 4.56 -4.06 -8.68
C MET A 32 3.22 -4.81 -8.58
N GLY A 33 2.53 -4.72 -7.44
CA GLY A 33 1.21 -5.32 -7.25
C GLY A 33 0.19 -4.85 -8.29
N VAL A 34 0.21 -3.56 -8.64
CA VAL A 34 -0.65 -3.01 -9.71
C VAL A 34 -0.20 -3.49 -11.09
N LEU A 35 1.12 -3.55 -11.35
CA LEU A 35 1.65 -3.97 -12.64
C LEU A 35 1.31 -5.42 -13.00
N ILE A 36 1.35 -6.32 -12.02
CA ILE A 36 1.02 -7.75 -12.21
C ILE A 36 -0.49 -8.05 -12.08
N GLY A 37 -1.32 -7.05 -11.81
CA GLY A 37 -2.77 -7.19 -11.69
C GLY A 37 -3.25 -7.82 -10.38
N LEU A 38 -2.39 -7.89 -9.37
CA LEU A 38 -2.76 -8.38 -8.04
C LEU A 38 -3.47 -7.31 -7.20
N LYS A 39 -3.11 -6.05 -7.41
CA LYS A 39 -3.80 -4.89 -6.82
C LYS A 39 -4.48 -4.07 -7.92
N PRO A 40 -5.75 -3.65 -7.76
CA PRO A 40 -6.34 -2.65 -8.65
C PRO A 40 -5.60 -1.31 -8.56
N THR A 41 -5.23 -0.91 -7.33
CA THR A 41 -4.53 0.33 -7.03
C THR A 41 -3.55 0.18 -5.85
N THR A 42 -2.71 1.19 -5.64
CA THR A 42 -1.92 1.34 -4.42
C THR A 42 -2.01 2.78 -3.91
N LEU A 43 -1.97 2.91 -2.58
CA LEU A 43 -1.91 4.18 -1.86
C LEU A 43 -0.51 4.38 -1.31
N GLN A 44 0.10 5.51 -1.62
CA GLN A 44 1.42 5.90 -1.13
C GLN A 44 1.36 7.33 -0.57
N VAL A 45 2.44 7.77 0.07
CA VAL A 45 2.58 9.16 0.53
C VAL A 45 3.67 9.83 -0.28
N ASN A 46 3.44 11.08 -0.67
CA ASN A 46 4.47 11.96 -1.23
C ASN A 46 5.37 12.45 -0.09
N ASP A 47 6.15 11.53 0.46
CA ASP A 47 7.02 11.77 1.61
C ASP A 47 7.94 12.97 1.36
N GLU A 48 8.29 13.66 2.44
CA GLU A 48 9.21 14.80 2.41
C GLU A 48 10.40 14.53 3.33
N PHE A 49 11.61 14.59 2.76
CA PHE A 49 12.86 14.53 3.50
C PHE A 49 13.76 15.69 3.13
N ASP A 50 14.38 16.32 4.14
CA ASP A 50 15.31 17.42 3.95
C ASP A 50 14.74 18.54 3.03
N GLY A 51 13.43 18.80 3.16
CA GLY A 51 12.68 19.81 2.39
C GLY A 51 12.37 19.44 0.94
N LYS A 52 12.58 18.17 0.54
CA LYS A 52 12.29 17.66 -0.81
C LYS A 52 11.27 16.55 -0.75
N LYS A 53 10.27 16.60 -1.61
CA LYS A 53 9.27 15.55 -1.77
C LYS A 53 9.70 14.50 -2.79
N LEU A 54 9.15 13.29 -2.64
CA LEU A 54 9.41 12.18 -3.56
C LEU A 54 9.17 12.58 -5.02
N LEU A 55 8.10 13.32 -5.30
CA LEU A 55 7.71 13.71 -6.66
C LEU A 55 8.31 15.04 -7.16
N ASP A 56 9.15 15.74 -6.39
CA ASP A 56 9.70 17.05 -6.79
C ASP A 56 10.63 16.95 -8.03
N ASN A 57 11.18 15.77 -8.31
CA ASN A 57 12.03 15.57 -9.49
C ASN A 57 11.24 15.50 -10.81
N GLU A 58 9.90 15.46 -10.78
CA GLU A 58 8.98 15.32 -11.92
C GLU A 58 9.24 14.11 -12.86
N ILE A 59 10.25 13.28 -12.56
CA ILE A 59 10.65 12.13 -13.36
C ILE A 59 9.82 10.91 -12.98
N ILE A 60 9.52 10.72 -11.69
CA ILE A 60 8.72 9.58 -11.22
C ILE A 60 7.35 9.50 -11.92
N PRO A 61 6.56 10.58 -12.04
CA PRO A 61 5.28 10.52 -12.76
C PRO A 61 5.42 10.10 -14.23
N LYS A 62 6.49 10.54 -14.91
CA LYS A 62 6.76 10.15 -16.31
C LYS A 62 7.10 8.67 -16.43
N ILE A 63 7.88 8.14 -15.50
CA ILE A 63 8.21 6.71 -15.48
C ILE A 63 6.96 5.86 -15.18
N LEU A 64 6.07 6.31 -14.29
CA LEU A 64 4.79 5.64 -14.05
C LEU A 64 3.93 5.60 -15.32
N ASP A 65 3.88 6.68 -16.09
CA ASP A 65 3.20 6.72 -17.40
C ASP A 65 3.83 5.75 -18.42
N GLU A 66 5.17 5.70 -18.51
CA GLU A 66 5.90 4.71 -19.34
C GLU A 66 5.60 3.25 -18.95
N LEU A 67 5.20 3.01 -17.70
CA LEU A 67 4.79 1.70 -17.18
C LEU A 67 3.29 1.41 -17.40
N GLY A 68 2.55 2.35 -18.00
CA GLY A 68 1.11 2.27 -18.21
C GLY A 68 0.33 2.41 -16.91
N LEU A 69 0.80 3.27 -16.01
CA LEU A 69 0.15 3.58 -14.74
C LEU A 69 -0.26 5.05 -14.68
N VAL A 70 -1.41 5.28 -14.06
CA VAL A 70 -1.92 6.61 -13.73
C VAL A 70 -1.55 6.94 -12.29
N LEU A 71 -1.18 8.20 -12.05
CA LEU A 71 -0.94 8.76 -10.74
C LEU A 71 -1.91 9.93 -10.49
N ALA A 72 -2.75 9.80 -9.47
CA ALA A 72 -3.52 10.91 -8.91
C ALA A 72 -2.93 11.34 -7.57
N LYS A 73 -3.05 12.64 -7.27
CA LYS A 73 -2.59 13.24 -6.02
C LYS A 73 -3.78 13.79 -5.26
N GLY A 74 -3.84 13.54 -3.95
CA GLY A 74 -4.91 14.05 -3.11
C GLY A 74 -4.42 14.47 -1.72
N ARG A 75 -5.10 15.45 -1.12
CA ARG A 75 -4.96 15.76 0.30
C ARG A 75 -6.30 15.57 0.97
N LEU A 76 -6.30 14.90 2.11
CA LEU A 76 -7.48 14.82 2.94
C LEU A 76 -7.69 16.15 3.67
N ARG A 77 -8.95 16.51 3.94
CA ARG A 77 -9.29 17.81 4.54
C ARG A 77 -9.13 17.83 6.06
N ARG A 78 -9.22 16.68 6.73
CA ARG A 78 -9.14 16.59 8.20
C ARG A 78 -7.72 16.79 8.71
N ALA A 79 -7.56 17.56 9.78
CA ALA A 79 -6.28 18.07 10.27
C ALA A 79 -5.19 17.00 10.45
N GLN A 80 -5.52 15.82 10.99
CA GLN A 80 -4.55 14.75 11.21
C GLN A 80 -4.06 14.05 9.94
N MET A 81 -4.89 14.06 8.88
CA MET A 81 -4.58 13.42 7.59
C MET A 81 -4.18 14.44 6.52
N ALA A 82 -4.51 15.71 6.72
CA ALA A 82 -4.18 16.83 5.82
C ALA A 82 -2.68 17.12 5.73
N LYS A 83 -1.89 16.64 6.70
CA LYS A 83 -0.43 16.75 6.68
C LYS A 83 0.22 15.96 5.55
N TYR A 84 -0.47 14.96 4.99
CA TYR A 84 0.06 14.10 3.94
C TYR A 84 -0.56 14.44 2.59
N GLU A 85 0.28 14.40 1.57
CA GLU A 85 -0.16 14.35 0.17
C GLU A 85 -0.12 12.90 -0.27
N TYR A 86 -1.30 12.33 -0.47
CA TYR A 86 -1.49 10.95 -0.85
C TYR A 86 -1.33 10.79 -2.36
N LEU A 87 -0.72 9.67 -2.73
CA LEU A 87 -0.46 9.26 -4.10
C LEU A 87 -1.28 8.01 -4.38
N TYR A 88 -2.21 8.11 -5.33
CA TYR A 88 -3.07 7.01 -5.76
C TYR A 88 -2.54 6.54 -7.11
N VAL A 89 -2.05 5.31 -7.17
CA VAL A 89 -1.47 4.74 -8.39
C VAL A 89 -2.29 3.54 -8.84
N GLY A 90 -2.71 3.54 -10.11
CA GLY A 90 -3.59 2.53 -10.68
C GLY A 90 -3.42 2.38 -12.19
N LYS A 91 -4.14 1.44 -12.79
CA LYS A 91 -4.15 1.25 -14.26
C LYS A 91 -4.96 2.31 -15.00
N THR A 92 -5.94 2.90 -14.33
CA THR A 92 -6.81 3.92 -14.91
C THR A 92 -7.02 5.06 -13.93
N LYS A 93 -7.48 6.19 -14.46
CA LYS A 93 -7.77 7.37 -13.66
C LYS A 93 -8.97 7.14 -12.74
N GLU A 94 -9.98 6.44 -13.24
CA GLU A 94 -11.21 6.11 -12.52
C GLU A 94 -10.91 5.31 -11.25
N LEU A 95 -10.05 4.29 -11.34
CA LEU A 95 -9.63 3.52 -10.16
C LEU A 95 -8.92 4.38 -9.10
N CYS A 96 -8.11 5.34 -9.53
CA CYS A 96 -7.43 6.26 -8.62
C CYS A 96 -8.43 7.21 -7.94
N GLU A 97 -9.39 7.73 -8.71
CA GLU A 97 -10.46 8.61 -8.22
C GLU A 97 -11.42 7.88 -7.27
N ASP A 98 -11.75 6.62 -7.55
CA ASP A 98 -12.56 5.76 -6.69
C ASP A 98 -11.87 5.56 -5.33
N LEU A 99 -10.59 5.15 -5.35
CA LEU A 99 -9.84 4.97 -4.11
C LEU A 99 -9.75 6.28 -3.31
N GLN A 100 -9.50 7.40 -4.00
CA GLN A 100 -9.47 8.72 -3.36
C GLN A 100 -10.81 9.08 -2.72
N GLY A 101 -11.93 8.86 -3.42
CA GLY A 101 -13.27 9.15 -2.92
C GLY A 101 -13.64 8.29 -1.71
N TRP A 102 -13.28 7.01 -1.72
CA TRP A 102 -13.49 6.13 -0.57
C TRP A 102 -12.60 6.51 0.62
N TYR A 103 -11.36 6.94 0.38
CA TYR A 103 -10.49 7.43 1.44
C TYR A 103 -11.01 8.73 2.07
N GLU A 104 -11.63 9.62 1.29
CA GLU A 104 -12.31 10.81 1.82
C GLU A 104 -13.55 10.45 2.65
N LYS A 105 -14.37 9.48 2.20
CA LYS A 105 -15.50 8.95 3.01
C LYS A 105 -15.04 8.29 4.30
N PHE A 106 -13.97 7.50 4.26
CA PHE A 106 -13.35 6.93 5.45
C PHE A 106 -12.89 8.03 6.41
N SER A 107 -12.12 9.01 5.92
CA SER A 107 -11.64 10.13 6.74
C SER A 107 -12.79 10.92 7.37
N ASN A 108 -13.91 11.10 6.66
CA ASN A 108 -15.07 11.81 7.18
C ASN A 108 -15.89 10.99 8.20
N SER A 109 -15.78 9.66 8.20
CA SER A 109 -16.51 8.76 9.11
C SER A 109 -15.78 8.48 10.43
N ILE A 110 -14.60 9.07 10.66
CA ILE A 110 -13.87 9.04 11.93
C ILE A 110 -13.70 10.44 12.52
N SER A 111 -13.57 10.54 13.84
CA SER A 111 -13.22 11.77 14.56
C SER A 111 -11.73 12.10 14.43
N ASP A 112 -11.35 13.28 14.89
CA ASP A 112 -9.94 13.64 14.92
C ASP A 112 -9.19 12.78 15.96
N GLU A 113 -9.85 12.24 16.98
CA GLU A 113 -9.25 11.24 17.88
C GLU A 113 -9.26 9.80 17.31
N GLY A 114 -9.67 9.61 16.06
CA GLY A 114 -9.72 8.31 15.38
C GLY A 114 -10.93 7.44 15.73
N LYS A 115 -11.86 7.92 16.56
CA LYS A 115 -13.11 7.20 16.90
C LYS A 115 -14.08 7.18 15.72
N ILE A 116 -14.77 6.06 15.52
CA ILE A 116 -15.79 5.90 14.47
C ILE A 116 -17.00 6.79 14.79
N LEU A 117 -17.38 7.68 13.87
CA LEU A 117 -18.53 8.59 13.97
C LEU A 117 -19.78 8.01 13.29
N ASP A 118 -19.61 7.43 12.10
CA ASP A 118 -20.67 6.74 11.35
C ASP A 118 -20.21 5.33 11.02
N ARG A 119 -20.68 4.35 11.82
CA ARG A 119 -20.28 2.94 11.66
C ARG A 119 -20.65 2.39 10.28
N ARG A 120 -21.79 2.77 9.69
CA ARG A 120 -22.22 2.22 8.41
C ARG A 120 -21.30 2.71 7.29
N VAL A 121 -21.05 4.01 7.22
CA VAL A 121 -20.16 4.61 6.22
C VAL A 121 -18.73 4.12 6.41
N TRP A 122 -18.27 3.99 7.66
CA TRP A 122 -16.95 3.49 7.97
C TRP A 122 -16.74 2.04 7.50
N ILE A 123 -17.71 1.15 7.73
CA ILE A 123 -17.66 -0.24 7.26
C ILE A 123 -17.65 -0.29 5.73
N GLU A 124 -18.54 0.45 5.07
CA GLU A 124 -18.61 0.50 3.61
C GLU A 124 -17.29 1.00 3.00
N ALA A 125 -16.75 2.09 3.54
CA ALA A 125 -15.49 2.65 3.07
C ALA A 125 -14.32 1.67 3.24
N ASN A 126 -14.20 0.98 4.38
CA ASN A 126 -13.13 0.00 4.58
C ASN A 126 -13.24 -1.20 3.64
N ASN A 127 -14.45 -1.67 3.34
CA ASN A 127 -14.63 -2.74 2.35
C ASN A 127 -14.15 -2.31 0.97
N GLN A 128 -14.56 -1.11 0.53
CA GLN A 128 -14.22 -0.60 -0.79
C GLN A 128 -12.73 -0.25 -0.93
N ILE A 129 -12.14 0.38 0.10
CA ILE A 129 -10.70 0.64 0.16
C ILE A 129 -9.93 -0.69 0.13
N GLY A 130 -10.37 -1.67 0.92
CA GLY A 130 -9.76 -2.99 0.99
C GLY A 130 -9.72 -3.67 -0.38
N GLU A 131 -10.85 -3.68 -1.09
CA GLU A 131 -10.98 -4.23 -2.44
C GLU A 131 -10.10 -3.50 -3.46
N LEU A 132 -10.11 -2.17 -3.47
CA LEU A 132 -9.30 -1.36 -4.39
C LEU A 132 -7.79 -1.49 -4.15
N LEU A 133 -7.37 -1.76 -2.91
CA LEU A 133 -5.97 -2.03 -2.55
C LEU A 133 -5.59 -3.52 -2.69
N GLY A 134 -6.54 -4.37 -3.09
CA GLY A 134 -6.35 -5.79 -3.35
C GLY A 134 -6.20 -6.65 -2.09
N TYR A 135 -6.71 -6.22 -0.93
CA TYR A 135 -6.61 -7.02 0.29
C TYR A 135 -7.54 -8.24 0.26
N PRO A 136 -7.15 -9.36 0.92
CA PRO A 136 -8.03 -10.51 1.08
C PRO A 136 -9.35 -10.11 1.77
N LYS A 137 -10.48 -10.58 1.23
CA LYS A 137 -11.82 -10.26 1.79
C LYS A 137 -11.97 -10.70 3.24
N THR A 138 -11.38 -11.83 3.59
CA THR A 138 -11.32 -12.40 4.94
C THR A 138 -10.52 -11.51 5.89
N ALA A 139 -9.37 -10.99 5.47
CA ALA A 139 -8.58 -10.02 6.24
C ALA A 139 -9.31 -8.68 6.44
N ILE A 140 -10.00 -8.17 5.41
CA ILE A 140 -10.82 -6.95 5.52
C ILE A 140 -11.94 -7.16 6.56
N ALA A 141 -12.65 -8.29 6.49
CA ALA A 141 -13.73 -8.61 7.42
C ALA A 141 -13.22 -8.74 8.86
N GLU A 142 -12.07 -9.40 9.06
CA GLU A 142 -11.44 -9.52 10.37
C GLU A 142 -11.02 -8.15 10.93
N TYR A 143 -10.39 -7.30 10.11
CA TYR A 143 -10.03 -5.94 10.51
C TYR A 143 -11.26 -5.13 10.96
N ILE A 144 -12.32 -5.12 10.15
CA ILE A 144 -13.57 -4.40 10.47
C ILE A 144 -14.16 -4.90 11.78
N ARG A 145 -14.24 -6.22 11.97
CA ARG A 145 -14.75 -6.84 13.21
C ARG A 145 -13.92 -6.42 14.42
N ARG A 146 -12.59 -6.53 14.34
CA ARG A 146 -11.67 -6.15 15.43
C ARG A 146 -11.84 -4.69 15.84
N GLN A 147 -11.98 -3.77 14.88
CA GLN A 147 -12.19 -2.34 15.18
C GLN A 147 -13.56 -2.07 15.81
N ILE A 148 -14.61 -2.76 15.36
CA ILE A 148 -15.98 -2.65 15.89
C ILE A 148 -16.09 -3.18 17.32
N GLU A 149 -15.38 -4.26 17.61
CA GLU A 149 -15.35 -4.94 18.91
C GLU A 149 -14.26 -4.40 19.84
N GLU A 150 -13.49 -3.40 19.39
CA GLU A 150 -12.38 -2.77 20.13
C GLU A 150 -11.37 -3.81 20.66
N LEU A 151 -11.06 -4.81 19.84
CA LEU A 151 -10.14 -5.89 20.22
C LEU A 151 -8.69 -5.41 20.19
N ASP A 152 -7.98 -5.63 21.30
CA ASP A 152 -6.56 -5.31 21.43
C ASP A 152 -5.70 -5.99 20.36
N MET A 153 -4.60 -5.34 19.97
CA MET A 153 -3.59 -5.93 19.09
C MET A 153 -2.64 -6.79 19.92
N ASP A 154 -2.94 -8.08 20.02
CA ASP A 154 -2.07 -9.03 20.72
C ASP A 154 -0.76 -9.31 19.95
N ASP A 155 0.18 -9.97 20.63
CA ASP A 155 1.50 -10.29 20.08
C ASP A 155 1.41 -11.14 18.79
N ASN A 156 0.41 -12.01 18.69
CA ASN A 156 0.20 -12.83 17.51
C ASN A 156 -0.22 -11.94 16.31
N TYR A 157 -1.15 -11.01 16.51
CA TYR A 157 -1.54 -10.02 15.52
C TYR A 157 -0.35 -9.15 15.08
N MET A 158 0.46 -8.67 16.02
CA MET A 158 1.65 -7.87 15.71
C MET A 158 2.70 -8.66 14.93
N MET A 159 2.94 -9.93 15.31
CA MET A 159 3.83 -10.82 14.57
C MET A 159 3.33 -11.09 13.15
N ARG A 160 2.01 -11.30 12.96
CA ARG A 160 1.41 -11.46 11.63
C ARG A 160 1.58 -10.22 10.74
N LEU A 161 1.37 -9.02 11.31
CA LEU A 161 1.60 -7.77 10.59
C LEU A 161 3.06 -7.60 10.18
N GLY A 162 4.00 -7.93 11.07
CA GLY A 162 5.44 -7.84 10.79
C GLY A 162 5.88 -8.79 9.68
N ARG A 163 5.35 -10.03 9.66
CA ARG A 163 5.75 -11.03 8.65
C ARG A 163 5.09 -10.85 7.29
N ASN A 164 3.88 -10.27 7.24
CA ASN A 164 3.12 -10.03 6.01
C ASN A 164 2.97 -8.53 5.71
N ASN A 165 4.03 -7.92 5.21
CA ASN A 165 4.09 -6.44 5.09
C ASN A 165 3.27 -5.84 3.93
N TYR A 166 2.79 -6.64 2.97
CA TYR A 166 2.10 -6.12 1.78
C TYR A 166 0.58 -6.16 1.87
N TYR A 167 0.10 -7.18 2.56
CA TYR A 167 -1.30 -7.47 2.79
C TYR A 167 -1.46 -7.78 4.26
N ILE A 168 -2.52 -7.28 4.88
CA ILE A 168 -2.95 -7.80 6.17
C ILE A 168 -3.56 -9.17 5.89
N HIS A 169 -3.24 -10.15 6.74
CA HIS A 169 -3.80 -11.49 6.68
C HIS A 169 -4.73 -11.73 7.86
N SER A 170 -5.81 -12.46 7.61
CA SER A 170 -6.69 -12.99 8.64
C SER A 170 -6.00 -14.14 9.36
N GLU A 171 -6.25 -14.27 10.67
CA GLU A 171 -5.61 -15.30 11.49
C GLU A 171 -5.90 -16.71 10.99
N LYS A 172 -7.13 -16.92 10.52
CA LYS A 172 -7.62 -18.24 10.12
C LYS A 172 -7.12 -18.69 8.75
N PHE A 173 -6.90 -17.76 7.83
CA PHE A 173 -6.63 -18.06 6.41
C PHE A 173 -5.26 -17.57 5.94
N GLU A 174 -4.37 -17.27 6.87
CA GLU A 174 -3.08 -16.65 6.57
C GLU A 174 -2.23 -17.44 5.57
N GLU A 175 -2.27 -18.77 5.62
CA GLU A 175 -1.51 -19.60 4.70
C GLU A 175 -2.05 -19.51 3.27
N GLU A 176 -3.37 -19.57 3.13
CA GLU A 176 -4.06 -19.45 1.84
C GLU A 176 -3.89 -18.05 1.26
N GLU A 177 -4.08 -17.02 2.09
CA GLU A 177 -3.91 -15.62 1.70
C GLU A 177 -2.45 -15.32 1.33
N PHE A 178 -1.46 -15.89 2.03
CA PHE A 178 -0.06 -15.75 1.62
C PHE A 178 0.18 -16.31 0.22
N ARG A 179 -0.33 -17.51 -0.06
CA ARG A 179 -0.14 -18.17 -1.38
C ARG A 179 -0.85 -17.42 -2.50
N GLU A 180 -2.00 -16.83 -2.22
CA GLU A 180 -2.80 -16.12 -3.22
C GLU A 180 -2.29 -14.69 -3.47
N TYR A 181 -1.79 -14.01 -2.43
CA TYR A 181 -1.45 -12.58 -2.51
C TYR A 181 0.07 -12.32 -2.40
N ASP A 182 0.71 -12.71 -1.30
CA ASP A 182 2.12 -12.36 -1.06
C ASP A 182 3.08 -13.15 -1.96
N LEU A 183 2.88 -14.45 -2.16
CA LEU A 183 3.79 -15.30 -2.91
C LEU A 183 3.93 -14.87 -4.39
N PRO A 184 2.85 -14.61 -5.16
CA PRO A 184 2.98 -14.11 -6.52
C PRO A 184 3.70 -12.76 -6.60
N LEU A 185 3.45 -11.89 -5.62
CA LEU A 185 4.12 -10.58 -5.53
C LEU A 185 5.61 -10.74 -5.20
N ASN A 186 5.97 -11.61 -4.25
CA ASN A 186 7.36 -11.90 -3.90
C ASN A 186 8.13 -12.47 -5.10
N LEU A 187 7.51 -13.37 -5.88
CA LEU A 187 8.09 -13.91 -7.11
C LEU A 187 8.32 -12.82 -8.16
N ALA A 188 7.34 -11.94 -8.38
CA ALA A 188 7.48 -10.81 -9.31
C ALA A 188 8.57 -9.82 -8.85
N ILE A 189 8.64 -9.50 -7.56
CA ILE A 189 9.70 -8.64 -7.00
C ILE A 189 11.06 -9.29 -7.23
N LYS A 190 11.22 -10.58 -6.96
CA LYS A 190 12.47 -11.32 -7.17
C LYS A 190 12.93 -11.26 -8.63
N GLU A 191 12.01 -11.33 -9.58
CA GLU A 191 12.32 -11.31 -11.02
C GLU A 191 12.65 -9.91 -11.55
N TYR A 192 11.91 -8.89 -11.09
CA TYR A 192 11.89 -7.58 -11.75
C TYR A 192 12.50 -6.44 -10.93
N LEU A 193 12.63 -6.59 -9.60
CA LEU A 193 13.03 -5.54 -8.66
C LEU A 193 14.17 -6.01 -7.75
N PRO A 194 15.42 -6.09 -8.25
CA PRO A 194 16.53 -6.71 -7.55
C PRO A 194 16.88 -6.05 -6.22
N LYS A 195 16.83 -4.71 -6.11
CA LYS A 195 17.16 -4.02 -4.85
C LYS A 195 16.06 -4.22 -3.81
N THR A 196 14.81 -4.17 -4.25
CA THR A 196 13.65 -4.47 -3.40
C THR A 196 13.73 -5.91 -2.91
N ALA A 197 14.04 -6.87 -3.79
CA ALA A 197 14.19 -8.28 -3.44
C ALA A 197 15.31 -8.53 -2.42
N GLU A 198 16.47 -7.90 -2.58
CA GLU A 198 17.60 -8.00 -1.64
C GLU A 198 17.21 -7.56 -0.22
N ILE A 199 16.52 -6.42 -0.09
CA ILE A 199 16.08 -5.89 1.21
C ILE A 199 15.00 -6.79 1.82
N MET A 200 14.10 -7.31 1.00
CA MET A 200 13.00 -8.13 1.49
C MET A 200 13.48 -9.53 1.91
N GLN A 201 14.49 -10.08 1.22
CA GLN A 201 15.15 -11.34 1.57
C GLN A 201 16.02 -11.26 2.82
N SER A 202 16.61 -10.09 3.09
CA SER A 202 17.45 -9.89 4.27
C SER A 202 16.64 -9.62 5.55
N ASN A 203 15.32 -9.44 5.46
CA ASN A 203 14.47 -9.27 6.63
C ASN A 203 14.05 -10.63 7.22
N PRO A 204 14.58 -11.02 8.40
CA PRO A 204 14.32 -12.34 9.01
C PRO A 204 12.87 -12.50 9.53
N GLU A 205 12.15 -11.40 9.73
CA GLU A 205 10.76 -11.43 10.17
C GLU A 205 9.80 -11.69 9.01
N LYS A 206 10.24 -11.47 7.77
CA LYS A 206 9.36 -11.51 6.60
C LYS A 206 9.18 -12.92 6.08
N ARG A 207 7.92 -13.28 5.80
CA ARG A 207 7.62 -14.42 4.95
C ARG A 207 7.92 -14.07 3.49
N TRP A 208 8.84 -14.82 2.86
CA TRP A 208 9.36 -14.50 1.53
C TRP A 208 8.89 -15.47 0.45
N LEU A 209 9.45 -16.69 0.39
CA LEU A 209 9.01 -17.69 -0.60
C LEU A 209 8.40 -18.93 0.03
N GLU A 210 8.53 -19.08 1.35
CA GLU A 210 8.04 -20.19 2.16
C GLU A 210 7.45 -19.63 3.45
#